data_AF-H3HE92-F1
#
_entry.id   AF-H3HE92-F1
#
_cell.length_a   1.000
_cell.length_b   1.000
_cell.length_c   1.000
_cell.angle_alpha   90.00
_cell.angle_beta   90.00
_cell.angle_gamma   90.00
#
_symmetry.space_group_name_H-M   'P 1'
#
loop_
_entity.id
_entity.type
_entity.pdbx_description
1 polymer ?
#
loop_
_entity_poly.entity_id
_entity_poly.type
_entity_poly.pdbx_seq_one_letter_code
_entity_poly.pdbx_strand_id
1 'polypeptide(L)'
;MNLLNVADLSADGSPLLRTGAGDDEEFLLASFTNVEIHASTSDVGEEDDGEALTLPHSGLTGGLFVTTRRVIWLGALAGPHVGYAWEMGDVTLHAISRDPAAFPKPCLYCQMSSQDVSEVRFVPADDKTLQDLFDAFCKAAEMNPDDEEEDDDGWICDEDEVADGARAAQLAAHLDSVLHVSPELQTEAGQFDDADEDSLL
;
A
#
# COMPACT_ATOMS: atom_id res chain seq x y z
N MET A 1 15.26 10.02 2.12
CA MET A 1 15.14 10.93 0.95
C MET A 1 16.52 11.40 0.47
N ASN A 2 16.77 11.44 -0.84
CA ASN A 2 18.01 11.99 -1.41
C ASN A 2 17.78 13.42 -1.93
N LEU A 3 18.58 14.37 -1.47
CA LEU A 3 18.59 15.75 -1.99
C LEU A 3 19.46 15.81 -3.24
N LEU A 4 18.93 16.34 -4.33
CA LEU A 4 19.66 16.48 -5.59
C LEU A 4 20.29 17.86 -5.71
N ASN A 5 21.50 17.91 -6.27
CA ASN A 5 22.25 19.11 -6.57
C ASN A 5 22.48 19.26 -8.08
N VAL A 6 23.03 20.39 -8.51
CA VAL A 6 23.39 20.62 -9.93
C VAL A 6 24.36 19.57 -10.47
N ALA A 7 25.19 18.97 -9.61
CA ALA A 7 26.12 17.91 -9.98
C ALA A 7 25.41 16.58 -10.34
N ASP A 8 24.18 16.37 -9.88
CA ASP A 8 23.37 15.19 -10.15
C ASP A 8 22.53 15.33 -11.43
N LEU A 9 22.73 16.43 -12.16
CA LEU A 9 22.05 16.73 -13.42
C LEU A 9 23.01 16.59 -14.60
N SER A 10 22.48 16.10 -15.71
CA SER A 10 23.15 16.12 -17.00
C SER A 10 23.15 17.55 -17.59
N ALA A 11 23.91 17.74 -18.67
CA ALA A 11 24.06 19.04 -19.34
C ALA A 11 22.74 19.60 -19.92
N ASP A 12 21.77 18.73 -20.17
CA ASP A 12 20.41 19.02 -20.65
C ASP A 12 19.41 19.30 -19.50
N GLY A 13 19.83 19.19 -18.24
CA GLY A 13 18.98 19.40 -17.05
C GLY A 13 18.17 18.18 -16.63
N SER A 14 18.32 17.04 -17.32
CA SER A 14 17.76 15.75 -16.91
C SER A 14 18.56 15.15 -15.74
N PRO A 15 17.96 14.33 -14.88
CA PRO A 15 18.69 13.67 -13.81
C PRO A 15 19.72 12.66 -14.37
N LEU A 16 20.88 12.58 -13.72
CA LEU A 16 21.86 11.54 -13.99
C LEU A 16 21.36 10.20 -13.48
N LEU A 17 21.11 9.27 -14.41
CA LEU A 17 20.71 7.90 -14.09
C LEU A 17 21.93 7.08 -13.69
N ARG A 18 21.71 6.08 -12.83
CA ARG A 18 22.75 5.11 -12.46
C ARG A 18 23.06 4.20 -13.64
N THR A 19 24.14 4.51 -14.38
CA THR A 19 24.64 3.67 -15.48
C THR A 19 25.74 2.73 -14.95
N GLY A 20 25.35 1.59 -14.41
CA GLY A 20 26.23 0.52 -13.95
C GLY A 20 26.07 -0.77 -14.78
N ALA A 21 26.94 -1.75 -14.59
CA ALA A 21 26.74 -3.09 -15.14
C ALA A 21 26.16 -4.01 -14.06
N GLY A 22 24.97 -4.58 -14.31
CA GLY A 22 24.30 -5.52 -13.41
C GLY A 22 23.02 -4.96 -12.78
N ASP A 23 22.64 -5.49 -11.63
CA ASP A 23 21.36 -5.19 -10.95
C ASP A 23 21.26 -3.75 -10.41
N ASP A 24 22.27 -2.89 -10.60
CA ASP A 24 22.24 -1.47 -10.22
C ASP A 24 21.88 -0.52 -11.39
N GLU A 25 21.63 -1.06 -12.59
CA GLU A 25 21.30 -0.26 -13.78
C GLU A 25 19.90 0.38 -13.68
N GLU A 26 19.82 1.69 -13.94
CA GLU A 26 18.59 2.47 -13.85
C GLU A 26 18.18 3.02 -15.22
N PHE A 27 16.91 2.81 -15.59
CA PHE A 27 16.35 3.31 -16.85
C PHE A 27 15.21 4.29 -16.61
N LEU A 28 15.10 5.30 -17.47
CA LEU A 28 13.95 6.23 -17.44
C LEU A 28 12.72 5.55 -18.03
N LEU A 29 11.62 5.51 -17.27
CA LEU A 29 10.32 5.01 -17.74
C LEU A 29 9.47 6.13 -18.34
N ALA A 30 9.41 7.26 -17.64
CA ALA A 30 8.60 8.40 -18.04
C ALA A 30 9.17 9.71 -17.50
N SER A 31 8.90 10.80 -18.21
CA SER A 31 9.21 12.16 -17.76
C SER A 31 8.00 13.06 -17.97
N PHE A 32 7.77 13.93 -17.00
CA PHE A 32 6.63 14.82 -16.94
C PHE A 32 7.13 16.23 -16.62
N THR A 33 6.49 17.23 -17.21
CA THR A 33 6.79 18.65 -16.97
C THR A 33 5.61 19.32 -16.28
N ASN A 34 5.87 20.44 -15.60
CA ASN A 34 4.86 21.21 -14.88
C ASN A 34 4.10 20.39 -13.82
N VAL A 35 4.83 19.54 -13.09
CA VAL A 35 4.28 18.78 -11.97
C VAL A 35 4.60 19.50 -10.67
N GLU A 36 3.57 19.94 -9.96
CA GLU A 36 3.68 20.55 -8.64
C GLU A 36 3.85 19.48 -7.56
N ILE A 37 4.75 19.70 -6.61
CA ILE A 37 5.01 18.76 -5.51
C ILE A 37 4.52 19.32 -4.19
N HIS A 38 3.84 18.51 -3.38
CA HIS A 38 3.60 18.80 -1.98
C HIS A 38 4.12 17.65 -1.15
N ALA A 39 5.10 17.92 -0.29
CA ALA A 39 5.69 16.90 0.57
C ALA A 39 5.67 17.35 2.02
N SER A 40 5.27 16.44 2.91
CA SER A 40 5.15 16.66 4.35
C SER A 40 6.25 15.91 5.08
N THR A 41 6.95 16.57 6.01
CA THR A 41 7.96 15.89 6.83
C THR A 41 7.31 15.07 7.94
N SER A 42 8.00 14.02 8.36
CA SER A 42 7.64 13.14 9.46
C SER A 42 7.96 13.73 10.84
N ASP A 43 8.73 14.83 10.92
CA ASP A 43 9.19 15.42 12.17
C ASP A 43 8.05 16.17 12.88
N VAL A 44 7.25 15.40 13.62
CA VAL A 44 6.36 15.91 14.66
C VAL A 44 7.22 16.19 15.90
N GLY A 45 7.69 17.43 16.02
CA GLY A 45 8.25 17.89 17.29
C GLY A 45 7.24 17.62 18.41
N GLU A 46 7.71 17.07 19.54
CA GLU A 46 6.88 16.64 20.68
C GLU A 46 6.05 17.78 21.33
N GLU A 47 6.10 19.02 20.81
CA GLU A 47 5.43 20.20 21.34
C GLU A 47 4.78 21.11 20.27
N ASP A 48 4.56 20.65 19.03
CA ASP A 48 4.07 21.51 17.93
C ASP A 48 2.62 21.17 17.52
N ASP A 49 1.83 22.18 17.20
CA ASP A 49 0.36 22.25 17.20
C ASP A 49 -0.37 21.43 16.11
N GLY A 50 0.22 20.33 15.63
CA GLY A 50 -0.39 19.42 14.67
C GLY A 50 -0.36 19.92 13.22
N GLU A 51 0.40 20.97 12.91
CA GLU A 51 0.63 21.40 11.53
C GLU A 51 1.87 20.71 10.96
N ALA A 52 1.65 19.76 10.03
CA ALA A 52 2.75 19.08 9.34
C ALA A 52 3.64 20.10 8.61
N LEU A 53 4.92 20.14 8.99
CA LEU A 53 5.90 21.01 8.34
C LEU A 53 6.12 20.54 6.89
N THR A 54 5.87 21.43 5.93
CA THR A 54 6.08 21.13 4.51
C THR A 54 7.56 21.26 4.13
N LEU A 55 8.06 20.39 3.26
CA LEU A 55 9.43 20.45 2.77
C LEU A 55 9.72 21.75 1.99
N PRO A 56 11.00 22.15 1.85
CA PRO A 56 11.40 23.19 0.91
C PRO A 56 10.87 22.84 -0.50
N HIS A 57 10.52 23.83 -1.31
CA HIS A 57 9.93 23.62 -2.65
C HIS A 57 8.52 22.99 -2.70
N SER A 58 7.88 22.71 -1.57
CA SER A 58 6.45 22.34 -1.55
C SER A 58 5.60 23.46 -2.18
N GLY A 59 4.70 23.09 -3.10
CA GLY A 59 3.91 24.00 -3.92
C GLY A 59 4.63 24.58 -5.14
N LEU A 60 5.87 24.18 -5.43
CA LEU A 60 6.54 24.57 -6.67
C LEU A 60 6.27 23.56 -7.78
N THR A 61 6.24 24.05 -9.02
CA THR A 61 6.14 23.25 -10.24
C THR A 61 7.53 22.90 -10.76
N GLY A 62 7.70 21.64 -11.15
CA GLY A 62 8.97 21.10 -11.61
C GLY A 62 8.82 20.03 -12.69
N GLY A 63 9.95 19.37 -13.00
CA GLY A 63 9.99 18.17 -13.82
C GLY A 63 9.99 16.93 -12.94
N LEU A 64 9.16 15.94 -13.25
CA LEU A 64 9.10 14.66 -12.55
C LEU A 64 9.58 13.55 -13.49
N PHE A 65 10.52 12.75 -13.02
CA PHE A 65 11.12 11.65 -13.75
C PHE A 65 10.89 10.38 -12.96
N VAL A 66 10.28 9.39 -13.60
CA VAL A 66 10.05 8.07 -13.02
C VAL A 66 11.00 7.12 -13.71
N THR A 67 11.85 6.46 -12.92
CA THR A 67 12.81 5.48 -13.41
C THR A 67 12.42 4.08 -12.95
N THR A 68 13.18 3.07 -13.35
CA THR A 68 13.03 1.69 -12.89
C THR A 68 13.33 1.51 -11.41
N ARG A 69 14.00 2.48 -10.76
CA ARG A 69 14.51 2.35 -9.37
C ARG A 69 14.06 3.49 -8.47
N ARG A 70 13.80 4.67 -9.04
CA ARG A 70 13.63 5.92 -8.28
C ARG A 70 12.57 6.82 -8.90
N VAL A 71 12.02 7.65 -8.05
CA VAL A 71 11.19 8.79 -8.42
C VAL A 71 11.98 10.06 -8.14
N ILE A 72 12.16 10.88 -9.16
CA ILE A 72 13.01 12.07 -9.11
C ILE A 72 12.19 13.30 -9.48
N TRP A 73 12.07 14.25 -8.57
CA TRP A 73 11.43 15.54 -8.82
C TRP A 73 12.47 16.67 -8.81
N LEU A 74 12.46 17.51 -9.84
CA LEU A 74 13.38 18.63 -10.03
C LEU A 74 12.59 19.95 -10.10
N GLY A 75 12.87 20.85 -9.16
CA GLY A 75 12.31 22.20 -9.14
C GLY A 75 13.09 23.16 -10.04
N ALA A 76 12.52 24.34 -10.29
CA ALA A 76 13.27 25.42 -10.95
C ALA A 76 14.54 25.76 -10.12
N LEU A 77 15.69 25.86 -10.79
CA LEU A 77 17.06 26.02 -10.23
C LEU A 77 17.25 27.31 -9.39
N ALA A 78 16.62 27.38 -8.22
CA ALA A 78 16.66 28.52 -7.32
C ALA A 78 17.06 28.08 -5.90
N GLY A 79 18.23 27.43 -5.77
CA GLY A 79 18.73 27.02 -4.46
C GLY A 79 19.98 26.14 -4.52
N PRO A 80 20.56 25.80 -3.36
CA PRO A 80 21.69 24.85 -3.26
C PRO A 80 21.28 23.41 -3.62
N HIS A 81 20.02 23.05 -3.36
CA HIS A 81 19.40 21.78 -3.76
C HIS A 81 18.37 22.07 -4.86
N VAL A 82 18.39 21.26 -5.91
CA VAL A 82 17.58 21.46 -7.13
C VAL A 82 16.37 20.53 -7.18
N GLY A 83 16.27 19.57 -6.27
CA GLY A 83 15.17 18.62 -6.24
C GLY A 83 15.33 17.51 -5.21
N TYR A 84 14.46 16.51 -5.34
CA TYR A 84 14.33 15.37 -4.45
C TYR A 84 14.33 14.07 -5.25
N ALA A 85 14.91 13.02 -4.68
CA ALA A 85 14.84 11.68 -5.21
C ALA A 85 14.50 10.68 -4.09
N TRP A 86 13.61 9.76 -4.39
CA TRP A 86 13.23 8.65 -3.52
C TRP A 86 13.44 7.33 -4.26
N GLU A 87 13.88 6.29 -3.55
CA GLU A 87 13.90 4.95 -4.12
C GLU A 87 12.46 4.47 -4.26
N MET A 88 12.18 3.65 -5.27
CA MET A 88 10.83 3.16 -5.51
C MET A 88 10.35 2.28 -4.35
N GLY A 89 11.27 1.54 -3.70
CA GLY A 89 10.98 0.79 -2.48
C GLY A 89 10.61 1.67 -1.26
N ASP A 90 10.92 2.97 -1.28
CA ASP A 90 10.44 3.89 -0.23
C ASP A 90 8.95 4.27 -0.42
N VAL A 91 8.38 4.01 -1.61
CA VAL A 91 6.99 4.33 -1.93
C VAL A 91 6.10 3.16 -1.50
N THR A 92 5.56 3.23 -0.29
CA THR A 92 4.69 2.18 0.27
C THR A 92 3.40 2.01 -0.53
N LEU A 93 2.79 3.12 -0.96
CA LEU A 93 1.63 3.07 -1.85
C LEU A 93 1.53 4.34 -2.68
N HIS A 94 0.93 4.22 -3.86
CA HIS A 94 0.56 5.35 -4.70
C HIS A 94 -0.89 5.20 -5.19
N ALA A 95 -1.65 6.30 -5.20
CA ALA A 95 -3.03 6.31 -5.62
C ALA A 95 -3.45 7.65 -6.23
N ILE A 96 -4.37 7.61 -7.19
CA ILE A 96 -4.99 8.83 -7.71
C ILE A 96 -6.01 9.36 -6.69
N SER A 97 -5.80 10.58 -6.21
CA SER A 97 -6.75 11.30 -5.37
C SER A 97 -7.41 12.44 -6.15
N ARG A 98 -8.74 12.47 -6.13
CA ARG A 98 -9.58 13.50 -6.77
C ARG A 98 -10.56 14.15 -5.80
N ASP A 99 -10.44 13.82 -4.51
CA ASP A 99 -11.35 14.32 -3.50
C ASP A 99 -10.98 15.75 -3.07
N PRO A 100 -11.79 16.77 -3.41
CA PRO A 100 -11.51 18.16 -3.04
C PRO A 100 -11.53 18.39 -1.52
N ALA A 101 -12.17 17.49 -0.74
CA ALA A 101 -12.12 17.56 0.72
C ALA A 101 -10.75 17.15 1.28
N ALA A 102 -10.04 16.24 0.61
CA ALA A 102 -8.71 15.79 1.00
C ALA A 102 -7.60 16.69 0.43
N PHE A 103 -7.75 17.14 -0.82
CA PHE A 103 -6.82 18.07 -1.47
C PHE A 103 -7.52 18.81 -2.62
N PRO A 104 -7.37 20.14 -2.75
CA PRO A 104 -8.17 20.94 -3.69
C PRO A 104 -7.92 20.65 -5.18
N LYS A 105 -6.81 19.99 -5.54
CA LYS A 105 -6.44 19.66 -6.92
C LYS A 105 -6.36 18.13 -7.09
N PRO A 106 -6.70 17.57 -8.26
CA PRO A 106 -6.46 16.15 -8.51
C PRO A 106 -4.96 15.86 -8.52
N CYS A 107 -4.52 14.83 -7.80
CA CYS A 107 -3.11 14.53 -7.61
C CYS A 107 -2.83 13.04 -7.48
N LEU A 108 -1.59 12.64 -7.73
CA LEU A 108 -1.09 11.34 -7.32
C LEU A 108 -0.62 11.47 -5.87
N TYR A 109 -1.30 10.79 -4.96
CA TYR A 109 -0.91 10.66 -3.57
C TYR A 109 0.06 9.48 -3.41
N CYS A 110 1.16 9.70 -2.70
CA CYS A 110 2.14 8.70 -2.37
C CYS A 110 2.39 8.70 -0.86
N GLN A 111 2.25 7.53 -0.23
CA GLN A 111 2.71 7.33 1.14
C GLN A 111 4.15 6.81 1.09
N MET A 112 4.99 7.38 1.93
CA MET A 112 6.42 7.08 1.98
C MET A 112 6.75 6.37 3.29
N SER A 113 7.64 5.38 3.23
CA SER A 113 8.24 4.73 4.41
C SER A 113 9.50 5.44 4.90
N SER A 114 9.86 6.57 4.28
CA SER A 114 11.08 7.32 4.58
C SER A 114 10.99 8.05 5.93
N GLN A 115 12.09 8.08 6.68
CA GLN A 115 12.14 8.80 7.96
C GLN A 115 12.00 10.33 7.79
N ASP A 116 12.41 10.87 6.64
CA ASP A 116 12.42 12.32 6.39
C ASP A 116 11.06 12.87 5.94
N VAL A 117 10.27 12.04 5.25
CA VAL A 117 9.05 12.41 4.53
C VAL A 117 8.02 11.31 4.70
N SER A 118 6.83 11.65 5.17
CA SER A 118 5.73 10.69 5.37
C SER A 118 4.80 10.61 4.16
N GLU A 119 4.55 11.74 3.50
CA GLU A 119 3.59 11.84 2.40
C GLU A 119 4.10 12.78 1.30
N VAL A 120 3.87 12.39 0.04
CA VAL A 120 4.16 13.21 -1.13
C VAL A 120 2.94 13.21 -2.06
N ARG A 121 2.60 14.38 -2.59
CA ARG A 121 1.55 14.55 -3.60
C ARG A 121 2.14 15.19 -4.84
N PHE A 122 1.91 14.56 -5.99
CA PHE A 122 2.29 15.09 -7.30
C PHE A 122 1.04 15.58 -8.01
N VAL A 123 1.02 16.88 -8.34
CA VAL A 123 -0.12 17.56 -8.96
C VAL A 123 0.26 17.91 -10.39
N PRO A 124 -0.18 17.12 -11.39
CA PRO A 124 0.04 17.46 -12.79
C PRO A 124 -0.91 18.58 -13.25
N ALA A 125 -0.59 19.20 -14.39
CA ALA A 125 -1.44 20.22 -14.99
C ALA A 125 -2.77 19.66 -15.57
N ASP A 126 -2.76 18.40 -16.03
CA ASP A 126 -3.87 17.78 -16.75
C ASP A 126 -4.21 16.38 -16.21
N ASP A 127 -5.50 15.99 -16.27
CA ASP A 127 -5.97 14.67 -15.80
C ASP A 127 -5.43 13.51 -16.64
N LYS A 128 -5.15 13.74 -17.94
CA LYS A 128 -4.49 12.73 -18.77
C LYS A 128 -3.07 12.42 -18.25
N THR A 129 -2.32 13.47 -17.93
CA THR A 129 -0.98 13.34 -17.37
C THR A 129 -1.01 12.67 -16.00
N LEU A 130 -2.07 12.86 -15.23
CA LEU A 130 -2.27 12.15 -13.96
C LEU A 130 -2.39 10.64 -14.15
N GLN A 131 -3.15 10.20 -15.16
CA GLN A 131 -3.26 8.78 -15.47
C GLN A 131 -1.93 8.22 -15.99
N ASP A 132 -1.28 8.92 -16.91
CA ASP A 132 0.03 8.50 -17.45
C ASP A 132 1.10 8.42 -16.32
N LEU A 133 1.02 9.32 -15.34
CA LEU A 133 1.90 9.32 -14.17
C LEU A 133 1.63 8.11 -13.27
N PHE A 134 0.37 7.82 -12.99
CA PHE A 134 -0.03 6.64 -12.22
C PHE A 134 0.47 5.34 -12.90
N ASP A 135 0.24 5.21 -14.21
CA ASP A 135 0.69 4.05 -14.97
C ASP A 135 2.23 3.89 -14.96
N ALA A 136 2.97 5.00 -14.94
CA ALA A 136 4.42 4.98 -14.80
C ALA A 136 4.88 4.51 -13.42
N PHE A 137 4.19 4.93 -12.35
CA PHE A 137 4.45 4.45 -10.99
C PHE A 137 4.12 2.97 -10.82
N CYS A 138 3.01 2.50 -11.40
CA CYS A 138 2.67 1.08 -11.39
C CYS A 138 3.78 0.24 -12.04
N LYS A 139 4.25 0.64 -13.24
CA LYS A 139 5.35 -0.05 -13.92
C LYS A 139 6.64 -0.02 -13.13
N ALA A 140 6.94 1.12 -12.47
CA ALA A 140 8.09 1.21 -11.59
C ALA A 140 7.97 0.21 -10.42
N ALA A 141 6.81 0.14 -9.76
CA ALA A 141 6.57 -0.76 -8.64
C ALA A 141 6.67 -2.24 -9.06
N GLU A 142 6.16 -2.60 -10.23
CA GLU A 142 6.26 -3.97 -10.78
C GLU A 142 7.71 -4.47 -10.93
N MET A 143 8.68 -3.56 -11.07
CA MET A 143 10.10 -3.90 -11.20
C MET A 143 10.87 -3.85 -9.87
N ASN A 144 10.22 -3.44 -8.79
CA ASN A 144 10.79 -3.40 -7.45
C ASN A 144 9.88 -4.19 -6.51
N PRO A 145 9.74 -5.53 -6.70
CA PRO A 145 9.08 -6.34 -5.70
C PRO A 145 9.86 -6.23 -4.38
N ASP A 146 9.15 -6.25 -3.26
CA ASP A 146 9.80 -6.37 -1.98
C ASP A 146 10.56 -7.70 -1.95
N ASP A 147 11.77 -7.71 -1.38
CA ASP A 147 12.49 -8.95 -1.11
C ASP A 147 11.65 -9.73 -0.09
N GLU A 148 10.78 -10.62 -0.58
CA GLU A 148 10.06 -11.57 0.26
C GLU A 148 11.12 -12.37 1.03
N GLU A 149 11.29 -12.10 2.33
CA GLU A 149 11.85 -13.11 3.22
C GLU A 149 10.90 -14.32 3.07
N GLU A 150 11.40 -15.42 2.49
CA GLU A 150 10.73 -16.72 2.41
C GLU A 150 10.47 -17.26 3.84
N ASP A 151 9.56 -16.65 4.58
CA ASP A 151 8.94 -17.20 5.77
C ASP A 151 7.43 -17.33 5.48
N ASP A 152 7.12 -18.05 4.40
CA ASP A 152 5.81 -18.67 4.21
C ASP A 152 5.96 -20.20 4.16
N ASP A 153 6.51 -20.74 5.25
CA ASP A 153 6.27 -22.10 5.70
C ASP A 153 4.87 -22.27 6.34
N GLY A 154 3.87 -21.50 5.89
CA GLY A 154 2.56 -21.36 6.53
C GLY A 154 1.34 -21.57 5.64
N TRP A 155 1.47 -22.19 4.46
CA TRP A 155 0.30 -22.55 3.64
C TRP A 155 -0.55 -23.64 4.31
N ILE A 156 -1.51 -23.22 5.14
CA ILE A 156 -2.90 -23.71 5.39
C ILE A 156 -3.18 -25.18 5.01
N CYS A 157 -2.36 -26.12 5.47
CA CYS A 157 -2.67 -27.55 5.46
C CYS A 157 -1.97 -28.18 6.65
N ASP A 158 -2.49 -27.94 7.86
CA ASP A 158 -2.19 -28.81 8.99
C ASP A 158 -2.72 -30.20 8.62
N GLU A 159 -1.82 -31.09 8.14
CA GLU A 159 -2.16 -32.46 7.74
C GLU A 159 -2.89 -33.19 8.89
N ASP A 160 -2.58 -32.80 10.13
CA ASP A 160 -3.25 -33.25 11.35
C ASP A 160 -4.72 -32.80 11.42
N GLU A 161 -5.07 -31.56 11.06
CA GLU A 161 -6.46 -31.06 11.04
C GLU A 161 -7.29 -31.83 9.99
N VAL A 162 -6.70 -32.04 8.80
CA VAL A 162 -7.35 -32.80 7.72
C VAL A 162 -7.56 -34.27 8.12
N ALA A 163 -6.58 -34.88 8.78
CA ALA A 163 -6.67 -36.26 9.27
C ALA A 163 -7.71 -36.42 10.39
N ASP A 164 -7.79 -35.48 11.32
CA ASP A 164 -8.77 -35.52 12.41
C ASP A 164 -10.19 -35.26 11.90
N GLY A 165 -10.36 -34.35 10.94
CA GLY A 165 -11.64 -34.15 10.24
C GLY A 165 -12.14 -35.44 9.55
N ALA A 166 -11.24 -36.17 8.89
CA ALA A 166 -11.59 -37.44 8.25
C ALA A 166 -11.99 -38.53 9.26
N ARG A 167 -11.29 -38.63 10.40
CA ARG A 167 -11.62 -39.57 11.48
C ARG A 167 -12.97 -39.26 12.13
N ALA A 168 -13.24 -37.99 12.40
CA ALA A 168 -14.53 -37.54 12.94
C ALA A 168 -15.69 -37.90 11.99
N ALA A 169 -15.53 -37.70 10.68
CA ALA A 169 -16.53 -38.07 9.69
C ALA A 169 -16.78 -39.58 9.63
N GLN A 170 -15.74 -40.41 9.71
CA GLN A 170 -15.87 -41.87 9.79
C GLN A 170 -16.63 -42.30 11.04
N LEU A 171 -16.29 -41.73 12.20
CA LEU A 171 -16.92 -42.06 13.47
C LEU A 171 -18.40 -41.67 13.49
N ALA A 172 -18.77 -40.53 12.90
CA ALA A 172 -20.15 -40.10 12.74
C ALA A 172 -20.96 -41.06 11.84
N ALA A 173 -20.40 -41.48 10.69
CA ALA A 173 -21.06 -42.44 9.80
C ALA A 173 -21.24 -43.82 10.46
N HIS A 174 -20.28 -44.25 11.27
CA HIS A 174 -20.41 -45.48 12.06
C HIS A 174 -21.50 -45.37 13.12
N LEU A 175 -21.60 -44.24 13.83
CA LEU A 175 -22.65 -43.99 14.82
C LEU A 175 -24.05 -44.00 14.20
N ASP A 176 -24.23 -43.34 13.05
CA ASP A 176 -25.52 -43.29 12.34
C ASP A 176 -25.97 -44.70 11.90
N SER A 177 -25.04 -45.53 11.43
CA SER A 177 -25.30 -46.93 11.06
C SER A 177 -25.67 -47.82 12.26
N VAL A 178 -25.10 -47.56 13.44
CA VAL A 178 -25.36 -48.35 14.66
C VAL A 178 -26.66 -47.93 15.35
N LEU A 179 -27.01 -46.65 15.29
CA LEU A 179 -28.25 -46.10 15.87
C LEU A 179 -29.47 -46.35 14.96
N HIS A 180 -29.80 -47.63 14.73
CA HIS A 180 -31.12 -47.99 14.20
C HIS A 180 -32.17 -47.76 15.29
N VAL A 181 -32.91 -46.65 15.20
CA VAL A 181 -34.07 -46.40 16.07
C VAL A 181 -35.19 -47.36 15.65
N SER A 182 -35.51 -48.33 16.51
CA SER A 182 -36.68 -49.19 16.31
C SER A 182 -37.95 -48.34 16.21
N PRO A 183 -38.89 -48.64 15.30
CA PRO A 183 -40.08 -47.82 15.06
C PRO A 183 -41.05 -47.73 16.26
N GLU A 184 -40.80 -48.48 17.33
CA GLU A 184 -41.58 -48.44 18.57
C GLU A 184 -41.14 -47.33 19.55
N LEU A 185 -40.10 -46.55 19.24
CA LEU A 185 -39.68 -45.37 20.02
C LEU A 185 -40.06 -44.05 19.33
N GLN A 186 -41.18 -44.03 18.60
CA GLN A 186 -41.83 -42.79 18.23
C GLN A 186 -42.04 -41.95 19.50
N THR A 187 -41.37 -40.79 19.54
CA THR A 187 -41.56 -39.72 20.51
C THR A 187 -43.03 -39.58 20.86
N GLU A 188 -43.40 -39.97 22.07
CA GLU A 188 -44.70 -39.65 22.62
C GLU A 188 -44.73 -38.12 22.78
N ALA A 189 -45.50 -37.44 21.93
CA ALA A 189 -45.68 -36.00 22.00
C ALA A 189 -46.43 -35.68 23.30
N GLY A 190 -45.71 -35.20 24.33
CA GLY A 190 -46.34 -34.76 25.58
C GLY A 190 -45.48 -34.77 26.85
N GLN A 191 -44.16 -34.93 26.78
CA GLN A 191 -43.33 -34.99 27.99
C GLN A 191 -42.84 -33.62 28.52
N PHE A 192 -43.18 -32.54 27.82
CA PHE A 192 -42.99 -31.16 28.28
C PHE A 192 -44.35 -30.48 28.34
N ASP A 193 -45.26 -31.02 29.16
CA ASP A 193 -46.45 -30.30 29.60
C ASP A 193 -46.01 -29.39 30.74
N ASP A 194 -45.88 -28.12 30.40
CA ASP A 194 -45.57 -26.96 31.21
C ASP A 194 -46.35 -26.97 32.52
N ALA A 195 -45.65 -26.79 33.64
CA ALA A 195 -46.27 -26.67 34.95
C ALA A 195 -47.14 -25.39 34.98
N ASP A 196 -48.46 -25.56 35.11
CA ASP A 196 -49.42 -24.45 35.24
C ASP A 196 -49.05 -23.53 36.42
N GLU A 197 -48.79 -22.25 36.15
CA GLU A 197 -48.44 -21.20 37.12
C GLU A 197 -49.63 -20.68 37.99
N ASP A 198 -50.73 -21.43 38.15
CA ASP A 198 -51.92 -20.96 38.88
C ASP A 198 -52.05 -21.54 40.30
N SER A 199 -51.30 -20.97 41.23
CA SER A 199 -51.73 -20.82 42.62
C SER A 199 -51.19 -19.53 43.22
N LEU A 200 -51.59 -18.40 42.61
CA LEU A 200 -51.77 -17.15 43.34
C LEU A 200 -53.17 -17.17 43.99
N LEU A 201 -53.22 -17.50 45.28
CA LEU A 201 -54.10 -16.87 46.28
C LEU A 201 -53.61 -17.19 47.70
#